data_AF-A0A2A5AQI1-F1
#
_entry.id   AF-A0A2A5AQI1-F1
#
_cell.length_a   1.000
_cell.length_b   1.000
_cell.length_c   1.000
_cell.angle_alpha   90.00
_cell.angle_beta   90.00
_cell.angle_gamma   90.00
#
_symmetry.space_group_name_H-M   'P 1'
#
loop_
_entity.id
_entity.type
_entity.pdbx_description
1 polymer ?
#
loop_
_entity_poly.entity_id
_entity_poly.type
_entity_poly.pdbx_seq_one_letter_code
_entity_poly.pdbx_strand_id
1 'polypeptide(L)'
;MSELHIKSQTNTLEDKLNNIIKTIESLRVSVEKIEEAINPEDQVITQKEACRLLGISDKTFKKMRENQTLNVPYQKTARKILYKRADILTWLKAKN
;
A
#
# COMPACT_ATOMS: atom_id res chain seq x y z
N MET A 1 26.01 2.25 48.21
CA MET A 1 26.04 1.16 47.20
C MET A 1 24.67 0.88 46.56
N SER A 2 23.55 1.28 47.15
CA SER A 2 22.19 1.02 46.66
C SER A 2 21.75 1.87 45.45
N GLU A 3 22.07 3.17 45.41
CA GLU A 3 21.59 4.08 44.34
C GLU A 3 22.19 3.80 42.95
N LEU A 4 23.46 3.39 42.89
CA LEU A 4 24.14 3.03 41.65
C LEU A 4 23.52 1.78 41.00
N HIS A 5 23.07 0.83 41.81
CA HIS A 5 22.43 -0.39 41.34
C HIS A 5 21.05 -0.13 40.74
N ILE A 6 20.27 0.77 41.35
CA ILE A 6 18.95 1.16 40.86
C ILE A 6 19.06 1.88 39.51
N LYS A 7 20.00 2.84 39.35
CA LYS A 7 20.24 3.54 38.07
C LYS A 7 20.65 2.60 36.94
N SER A 8 21.47 1.59 37.25
CA SER A 8 21.88 0.57 36.28
C SER A 8 20.68 -0.26 35.81
N GLN A 9 19.79 -0.66 36.73
CA GLN A 9 18.59 -1.41 36.38
C GLN A 9 17.59 -0.58 35.57
N THR A 10 17.39 0.70 35.90
CA THR A 10 16.49 1.58 35.14
C THR A 10 16.96 1.79 33.70
N ASN A 11 18.26 2.03 33.48
CA ASN A 11 18.80 2.15 32.12
C ASN A 11 18.61 0.85 31.31
N THR A 12 18.80 -0.30 31.97
CA THR A 12 18.62 -1.60 31.31
C THR A 12 17.16 -1.87 30.93
N LEU A 13 16.20 -1.35 31.69
CA LEU A 13 14.77 -1.44 31.38
C LEU A 13 14.39 -0.50 30.24
N GLU A 14 14.94 0.71 30.20
CA GLU A 14 14.73 1.66 29.09
C GLU A 14 15.26 1.09 27.77
N ASP A 15 16.43 0.46 27.77
CA ASP A 15 16.98 -0.19 26.58
C ASP A 15 16.09 -1.34 26.08
N LYS A 16 15.56 -2.16 27.00
CA LYS A 16 14.62 -3.22 26.66
C LYS A 16 13.33 -2.65 26.08
N LEU A 17 12.79 -1.58 26.67
CA LEU A 17 11.59 -0.90 26.18
C LEU A 17 11.80 -0.35 24.76
N ASN A 18 12.92 0.31 24.52
CA ASN A 18 13.27 0.85 23.20
C ASN A 18 13.40 -0.26 22.15
N ASN A 19 13.96 -1.41 22.51
CA ASN A 19 14.05 -2.57 21.62
C ASN A 19 12.68 -3.18 21.29
N ILE A 20 11.77 -3.22 22.26
CA ILE A 20 10.38 -3.66 22.04
C ILE A 20 9.68 -2.72 21.07
N ILE A 21 9.78 -1.41 21.27
CA ILE A 21 9.15 -0.40 20.39
C ILE A 21 9.64 -0.57 18.94
N LYS A 22 10.96 -0.68 18.73
CA LYS A 22 11.53 -0.90 17.39
C LYS A 22 11.03 -2.19 16.72
N THR A 23 10.87 -3.24 17.53
CA THR A 23 10.35 -4.52 17.04
C THR A 23 8.88 -4.41 16.63
N ILE A 24 8.06 -3.71 17.43
CA ILE A 24 6.65 -3.45 17.12
C ILE A 24 6.51 -2.65 15.82
N GLU A 25 7.33 -1.61 15.63
CA GLU A 25 7.32 -0.82 14.39
C GLU A 25 7.68 -1.69 13.17
N SER A 26 8.70 -2.54 13.30
CA SER A 26 9.12 -3.44 12.22
C SER A 26 8.06 -4.48 11.88
N LEU A 27 7.37 -5.02 12.90
CA LEU A 27 6.26 -5.96 12.72
C LEU A 27 5.07 -5.28 12.04
N ARG A 28 4.72 -4.05 12.43
CA ARG A 28 3.65 -3.29 11.78
C ARG A 28 3.89 -3.13 10.28
N VAL A 29 5.11 -2.72 9.88
CA VAL A 29 5.47 -2.59 8.46
C VAL A 29 5.37 -3.92 7.71
N SER A 30 5.70 -5.03 8.38
CA SER A 30 5.61 -6.36 7.78
C SER A 30 4.16 -6.81 7.59
N VAL A 31 3.28 -6.52 8.56
CA VAL A 31 1.84 -6.79 8.46
C VAL A 31 1.22 -6.00 7.31
N GLU A 32 1.51 -4.70 7.18
CA GLU A 32 0.99 -3.87 6.08
C GLU A 32 1.35 -4.47 4.70
N LYS A 33 2.59 -4.96 4.53
CA LYS A 33 3.02 -5.64 3.29
C LYS A 33 2.32 -6.98 3.05
N ILE A 34 2.02 -7.72 4.11
CA ILE A 34 1.31 -9.00 4.01
C ILE A 34 -0.15 -8.76 3.65
N GLU A 35 -0.81 -7.77 4.26
CA GLU A 35 -2.18 -7.37 3.91
C GLU A 35 -2.28 -6.95 2.44
N GLU A 36 -1.31 -6.16 1.96
CA GLU A 36 -1.17 -5.83 0.54
C GLU A 36 -1.04 -7.06 -0.35
N ALA A 37 -0.33 -8.12 0.11
CA ALA A 37 -0.15 -9.34 -0.65
C ALA A 37 -1.37 -10.28 -0.63
N ILE A 38 -2.14 -10.30 0.47
CA ILE A 38 -3.29 -11.19 0.67
C ILE A 38 -4.54 -10.65 -0.05
N ASN A 39 -4.77 -9.33 -0.04
CA ASN A 39 -5.93 -8.70 -0.68
C ASN A 39 -5.51 -7.75 -1.81
N PRO A 40 -4.89 -8.24 -2.91
CA PRO A 40 -4.46 -7.38 -3.99
C PRO A 40 -5.63 -6.62 -4.63
N GLU A 41 -6.83 -7.21 -4.69
CA GLU A 41 -8.05 -6.57 -5.21
C GLU A 41 -8.43 -5.26 -4.50
N ASP A 42 -8.22 -5.15 -3.19
CA ASP A 42 -8.57 -3.96 -2.41
C ASP A 42 -7.54 -2.82 -2.54
N GLN A 43 -6.42 -3.09 -3.22
CA GLN A 43 -5.40 -2.07 -3.44
C GLN A 43 -5.89 -0.95 -4.34
N VAL A 44 -5.56 0.29 -3.95
CA VAL A 44 -5.71 1.47 -4.77
C VAL A 44 -4.44 1.68 -5.58
N ILE A 45 -4.55 1.59 -6.90
CA ILE A 45 -3.44 1.66 -7.85
C ILE A 45 -3.49 2.93 -8.69
N THR A 46 -2.32 3.39 -9.10
CA THR A 46 -2.17 4.53 -10.02
C THR A 46 -2.54 4.14 -11.45
N GLN A 47 -2.78 5.14 -12.31
CA GLN A 47 -2.96 4.93 -13.75
C GLN A 47 -1.82 4.12 -14.37
N LYS A 48 -0.56 4.38 -13.97
CA LYS A 48 0.61 3.67 -14.51
C LYS A 48 0.59 2.18 -14.15
N GLU A 49 0.16 1.84 -12.95
CA GLU A 49 0.00 0.46 -12.51
C GLU A 49 -1.18 -0.22 -13.21
N ALA A 50 -2.31 0.49 -13.37
CA ALA A 50 -3.46 -0.01 -14.13
C ALA A 50 -3.08 -0.29 -15.60
N CYS A 51 -2.29 0.58 -16.24
CA CYS A 51 -1.77 0.37 -17.59
C CYS A 51 -0.95 -0.93 -17.70
N ARG A 52 -0.08 -1.20 -16.71
CA ARG A 52 0.71 -2.43 -16.66
C ARG A 52 -0.17 -3.68 -16.55
N LEU A 53 -1.24 -3.62 -15.76
CA LEU A 53 -2.19 -4.74 -15.61
C LEU A 53 -2.95 -5.02 -16.90
N LEU A 54 -3.35 -3.97 -17.61
CA LEU A 54 -4.08 -4.08 -18.87
C LEU A 54 -3.15 -4.35 -20.07
N GLY A 55 -1.82 -4.26 -19.91
CA GLY A 55 -0.86 -4.40 -21.00
C GLY A 55 -0.93 -3.28 -22.05
N ILE A 56 -1.40 -2.08 -21.68
CA ILE A 56 -1.59 -0.96 -22.61
C ILE A 56 -0.72 0.26 -22.26
N SER A 57 -0.47 1.12 -23.24
CA SER A 57 0.24 2.38 -23.03
C SER A 57 -0.62 3.41 -22.27
N ASP A 58 0.04 4.35 -21.58
CA ASP A 58 -0.64 5.45 -20.89
C ASP A 58 -1.50 6.30 -21.83
N LYS A 59 -1.02 6.52 -23.06
CA LYS A 59 -1.75 7.24 -24.12
C LYS A 59 -3.02 6.49 -24.53
N THR A 60 -2.93 5.17 -24.68
CA THR A 60 -4.08 4.31 -24.99
C THR A 60 -5.07 4.34 -23.84
N PHE A 61 -4.61 4.17 -22.60
CA PHE A 61 -5.45 4.20 -21.41
C PHE A 61 -6.21 5.53 -21.29
N LYS A 62 -5.51 6.65 -21.47
CA LYS A 62 -6.11 7.99 -21.45
C LYS A 62 -7.19 8.14 -22.53
N LYS A 63 -6.90 7.73 -23.77
CA LYS A 63 -7.87 7.74 -24.87
C LYS A 63 -9.09 6.87 -24.55
N MET A 64 -8.88 5.68 -24.01
CA MET A 64 -9.93 4.73 -23.61
C MET A 64 -10.81 5.27 -22.48
N ARG A 65 -10.24 6.05 -21.56
CA ARG A 65 -11.01 6.74 -20.53
C ARG A 65 -11.83 7.89 -21.12
N GLU A 66 -11.20 8.73 -21.94
CA GLU A 66 -11.83 9.91 -22.54
C GLU A 66 -12.98 9.54 -23.49
N ASN A 67 -12.84 8.45 -24.25
CA ASN A 67 -13.89 7.94 -25.12
C ASN A 67 -14.86 6.96 -24.42
N GLN A 68 -14.78 6.84 -23.09
CA GLN A 68 -15.63 6.00 -22.24
C GLN A 68 -15.62 4.50 -22.56
N THR A 69 -14.63 4.01 -23.32
CA THR A 69 -14.47 2.56 -23.58
C THR A 69 -13.94 1.83 -22.33
N LEU A 70 -13.14 2.52 -21.51
CA LEU A 70 -12.73 2.10 -20.18
C LEU A 70 -13.67 2.72 -19.13
N ASN A 71 -14.75 2.00 -18.82
CA ASN A 71 -15.74 2.42 -17.83
C ASN A 71 -15.41 1.83 -16.45
N VAL A 72 -14.36 2.33 -15.82
CA VAL A 72 -13.90 1.91 -14.49
C VAL A 72 -13.95 3.11 -13.53
N PRO A 73 -14.57 2.98 -12.34
CA PRO A 73 -14.58 4.04 -11.34
C PRO A 73 -13.16 4.46 -10.95
N TYR A 74 -12.97 5.77 -10.76
CA TYR A 74 -11.68 6.32 -10.36
C TYR A 74 -11.85 7.47 -9.37
N GLN A 75 -10.83 7.65 -8.54
CA GLN A 75 -10.71 8.77 -7.63
C GLN A 75 -9.64 9.73 -8.16
N LYS A 76 -10.00 11.00 -8.33
CA LYS A 76 -9.06 12.05 -8.71
C LYS A 76 -8.60 12.77 -7.46
N THR A 77 -7.29 12.72 -7.21
CA THR A 77 -6.63 13.57 -6.22
C THR A 77 -6.00 14.77 -6.92
N ALA A 78 -5.51 15.75 -6.16
CA ALA A 78 -4.88 16.97 -6.72
C ALA A 78 -3.72 16.69 -7.69
N ARG A 79 -3.02 15.54 -7.57
CA ARG A 79 -1.83 15.22 -8.37
C ARG A 79 -1.94 13.92 -9.17
N LYS A 80 -2.87 13.02 -8.83
CA LYS A 80 -2.91 11.65 -9.39
C LYS A 80 -4.34 11.17 -9.56
N ILE A 81 -4.53 10.25 -10.51
CA ILE A 81 -5.76 9.48 -10.68
C ILE A 81 -5.50 8.06 -10.17
N LEU A 82 -6.40 7.59 -9.32
CA LEU A 82 -6.33 6.34 -8.59
C LEU A 82 -7.52 5.46 -8.95
N TYR A 83 -7.29 4.16 -9.03
CA TYR A 83 -8.29 3.14 -9.38
C TYR A 83 -8.23 2.03 -8.34
N LYS A 84 -9.36 1.38 -8.04
CA LYS A 84 -9.30 0.11 -7.34
C LYS A 84 -8.78 -0.96 -8.29
N ARG A 85 -7.86 -1.78 -7.81
CA ARG A 85 -7.32 -2.89 -8.60
C ARG A 85 -8.41 -3.90 -8.97
N ALA A 86 -9.33 -4.19 -8.04
CA ALA A 86 -10.51 -5.04 -8.27
C ALA A 86 -11.30 -4.60 -9.51
N ASP A 87 -11.58 -3.31 -9.64
CA ASP A 87 -12.42 -2.79 -10.72
C ASP A 87 -11.72 -2.91 -12.09
N ILE A 88 -10.41 -2.66 -12.13
CA ILE A 88 -9.58 -2.85 -13.35
C ILE A 88 -9.56 -4.32 -13.77
N LEU A 89 -9.36 -5.24 -12.82
CA LEU A 89 -9.36 -6.67 -13.09
C LEU A 89 -10.74 -7.19 -13.53
N THR A 90 -11.81 -6.69 -12.90
CA THR A 90 -13.19 -7.04 -13.25
C THR A 90 -13.52 -6.59 -14.66
N TRP A 91 -13.13 -5.37 -15.04
CA TRP A 91 -13.31 -4.87 -16.40
C TRP A 91 -12.51 -5.71 -17.42
N LEU A 92 -11.27 -6.09 -17.10
CA LEU A 92 -10.45 -6.93 -17.98
C LEU A 92 -11.11 -8.30 -18.22
N LYS A 93 -11.63 -8.93 -17.15
CA LYS A 93 -12.35 -10.21 -17.26
C LYS A 93 -13.62 -10.10 -18.10
N ALA A 94 -14.33 -8.98 -18.07
CA ALA A 94 -15.55 -8.78 -18.86
C ALA A 94 -15.30 -8.54 -20.36
N LYS A 95 -14.05 -8.32 -20.77
CA LYS A 95 -13.64 -8.06 -22.16
C LYS A 95 -12.97 -9.26 -22.85
N ASN A 96 -12.59 -10.29 -22.09
CA ASN A 96 -12.12 -11.58 -22.59
C ASN A 96 -13.28 -12.57 -22.65
#